data_AF-A0A2R6B8Q4-F1
#
_entry.id   AF-A0A2R6B8Q4-F1
#
_cell.length_a   1.000
_cell.length_b   1.000
_cell.length_c   1.000
_cell.angle_alpha   90.00
_cell.angle_beta   90.00
_cell.angle_gamma   90.00
#
_symmetry.space_group_name_H-M   'P 1'
#
loop_
_entity.id
_entity.type
_entity.pdbx_description
1 polymer ?
#
loop_
_entity_poly.entity_id
_entity_poly.type
_entity_poly.pdbx_seq_one_letter_code
_entity_poly.pdbx_strand_id
1 'polypeptide(L)'
;MVPYAKLLNVVFCSIELVTGVLLLLRKKFLVIAGNVLSAVWGFLIWVFGEGFGGTLTLSVVHLNLSYPETLFTGFPGAALLYALISVFILVSFKKRFLKEASRLTAILIFGLGALIQLLPQFFDPRVQFSMFVSSVLMGSAPQSLVPYIVKLASWASFHPVVANMAEIMASLSIAFTLILNKKAVIPLSAVYLAFVWVFGMGFMGLFNGVATDPGTPPLLFVLVLCATLAR
;
A
#
# COMPACT_ATOMS: atom_id res chain seq x y z
N MET A 1 -15.85 -22.79 -11.66
CA MET A 1 -16.27 -22.03 -10.47
C MET A 1 -15.70 -22.71 -9.23
N VAL A 2 -15.05 -21.98 -8.33
CA VAL A 2 -14.49 -22.58 -7.10
C VAL A 2 -15.66 -22.93 -6.17
N PRO A 3 -15.93 -24.22 -5.87
CA PRO A 3 -17.15 -24.67 -5.21
C PRO A 3 -17.37 -24.08 -3.81
N TYR A 4 -16.31 -23.52 -3.19
CA TYR A 4 -16.33 -22.94 -1.86
C TYR A 4 -16.22 -21.41 -1.82
N ALA A 5 -16.20 -20.71 -2.96
CA ALA A 5 -15.95 -19.27 -3.00
C ALA A 5 -16.92 -18.46 -2.13
N LYS A 6 -18.22 -18.79 -2.17
CA LYS A 6 -19.24 -18.12 -1.35
C LYS A 6 -19.00 -18.31 0.14
N LEU A 7 -18.70 -19.55 0.55
CA LEU A 7 -18.45 -19.89 1.95
C LEU A 7 -17.20 -19.17 2.47
N LEU A 8 -16.10 -19.19 1.69
CA LEU A 8 -14.87 -18.50 2.03
C LEU A 8 -15.09 -16.99 2.15
N ASN A 9 -15.89 -16.39 1.26
CA ASN A 9 -16.23 -14.97 1.35
C ASN A 9 -17.02 -14.64 2.61
N VAL A 10 -17.99 -15.48 3.01
CA VAL A 10 -18.73 -15.30 4.27
C VAL A 10 -17.80 -15.37 5.48
N VAL A 11 -16.86 -16.31 5.50
CA VAL A 11 -15.85 -16.41 6.57
C VAL A 11 -14.99 -15.15 6.59
N PHE A 12 -14.51 -14.71 5.43
CA PHE A 12 -13.69 -13.51 5.27
C PHE A 12 -14.39 -12.26 5.84
N CYS A 13 -15.61 -11.97 5.37
CA CYS A 13 -16.40 -10.84 5.84
C CYS A 13 -16.73 -10.94 7.34
N SER A 14 -16.97 -12.15 7.85
CA SER A 14 -17.25 -12.36 9.28
C SER A 14 -16.06 -12.00 10.15
N ILE A 15 -14.85 -12.38 9.74
CA ILE A 15 -13.61 -12.04 10.47
C ILE A 15 -13.40 -10.52 10.50
N GLU A 16 -13.58 -9.85 9.36
CA GLU A 16 -13.43 -8.39 9.26
C GLU A 16 -14.47 -7.65 10.09
N LEU A 17 -15.73 -8.09 10.03
CA LEU A 17 -16.82 -7.48 10.79
C LEU A 17 -16.61 -7.66 12.30
N VAL A 18 -16.26 -8.88 12.74
CA VAL A 18 -15.93 -9.14 14.15
C VAL A 18 -14.76 -8.27 14.58
N THR A 19 -13.70 -8.18 13.78
CA THR A 19 -12.55 -7.32 14.06
C THR A 19 -12.98 -5.86 14.24
N GLY A 20 -13.77 -5.31 13.31
CA GLY A 20 -14.29 -3.95 13.39
C GLY A 20 -15.15 -3.71 14.64
N VAL A 21 -16.07 -4.62 14.95
CA VAL A 21 -16.92 -4.54 16.15
C VAL A 21 -16.08 -4.56 17.42
N LEU A 22 -15.10 -5.46 17.54
CA LEU A 22 -14.20 -5.55 18.69
C LEU A 22 -13.45 -4.22 18.93
N LEU A 23 -12.98 -3.58 17.86
CA LEU A 23 -12.27 -2.29 17.92
C LEU A 23 -13.23 -1.13 18.28
N LEU A 24 -14.48 -1.17 17.83
CA LEU A 24 -15.48 -0.13 18.09
C LEU A 24 -16.03 -0.14 19.54
N LEU A 25 -16.03 -1.29 20.21
CA LEU A 25 -16.62 -1.44 21.55
C LEU A 25 -15.80 -0.79 22.68
N ARG A 26 -14.64 -0.18 22.37
CA ARG A 26 -13.77 0.64 23.25
C ARG A 26 -13.28 0.00 24.56
N LYS A 27 -13.73 -1.19 24.95
CA LYS A 27 -13.22 -1.91 26.12
C LYS A 27 -11.80 -2.41 25.82
N LYS A 28 -10.85 -2.14 26.74
CA LYS A 28 -9.42 -2.43 26.55
C LYS A 28 -9.15 -3.86 26.06
N PHE A 29 -9.77 -4.87 26.69
CA PHE A 29 -9.56 -6.27 26.31
C PHE A 29 -10.12 -6.59 24.90
N LEU A 30 -11.24 -5.97 24.49
CA LEU A 30 -11.81 -6.14 23.15
C LEU A 30 -10.94 -5.48 22.09
N VAL A 31 -10.41 -4.28 22.38
CA VAL A 31 -9.47 -3.61 21.47
C VAL A 31 -8.19 -4.44 21.30
N ILE A 32 -7.67 -5.04 22.37
CA ILE A 32 -6.53 -5.96 22.30
C ILE A 32 -6.88 -7.17 21.43
N ALA A 33 -8.01 -7.83 21.71
CA ALA A 33 -8.46 -8.99 20.93
C ALA A 33 -8.64 -8.66 19.44
N GLY A 34 -9.27 -7.53 19.13
CA GLY A 34 -9.45 -7.03 17.77
C GLY A 34 -8.13 -6.75 17.05
N ASN A 35 -7.15 -6.11 17.71
CA ASN A 35 -5.84 -5.89 17.10
C ASN A 35 -5.04 -7.18 16.94
N VAL A 36 -5.15 -8.16 17.87
CA VAL A 36 -4.50 -9.47 17.70
C VAL A 36 -5.10 -10.19 16.50
N LEU A 37 -6.43 -10.22 16.40
CA LEU A 37 -7.14 -10.82 15.28
C LEU A 37 -6.76 -10.13 13.95
N SER A 38 -6.76 -8.80 13.92
CA SER A 38 -6.34 -8.01 12.75
C SER A 38 -4.88 -8.26 12.37
N ALA A 39 -3.98 -8.41 13.34
CA ALA A 39 -2.57 -8.67 13.07
C ALA A 39 -2.36 -10.06 12.45
N VAL A 40 -3.00 -11.10 13.02
CA VAL A 40 -2.92 -12.47 12.52
C VAL A 40 -3.58 -12.57 11.15
N TRP A 41 -4.79 -12.02 11.00
CA TRP A 41 -5.54 -12.08 9.76
C TRP A 41 -4.83 -11.32 8.63
N GLY A 42 -4.43 -10.07 8.89
CA GLY A 42 -3.68 -9.26 7.91
C GLY A 42 -2.38 -9.93 7.49
N PHE A 43 -1.65 -10.57 8.42
CA PHE A 43 -0.45 -11.33 8.07
C PHE A 43 -0.76 -12.55 7.19
N LEU A 44 -1.82 -13.30 7.47
CA LEU A 44 -2.24 -14.43 6.64
C LEU A 44 -2.66 -13.99 5.24
N ILE A 45 -3.41 -12.89 5.13
CA ILE A 45 -3.78 -12.31 3.83
C ILE A 45 -2.57 -11.81 3.09
N TRP A 46 -1.61 -11.18 3.77
CA TRP A 46 -0.38 -10.75 3.13
C TRP A 46 0.41 -11.93 2.52
N VAL A 47 0.54 -13.04 3.26
CA VAL A 47 1.25 -14.24 2.78
C VAL A 47 0.50 -14.96 1.68
N PHE A 48 -0.78 -15.30 1.89
CA PHE A 48 -1.53 -16.20 1.01
C PHE A 48 -2.43 -15.48 0.00
N GLY A 49 -2.92 -14.29 0.33
CA GLY A 49 -3.79 -13.48 -0.53
C GLY A 49 -3.00 -12.54 -1.44
N GLU A 50 -2.05 -11.80 -0.88
CA GLU A 50 -1.23 -10.82 -1.60
C GLU A 50 0.13 -11.39 -2.08
N GLY A 51 0.47 -12.63 -1.74
CA GLY A 51 1.73 -13.27 -2.17
C GLY A 51 2.97 -12.55 -1.65
N PHE A 52 2.99 -12.21 -0.36
CA PHE A 52 3.98 -11.34 0.29
C PHE A 52 4.00 -9.91 -0.27
N GLY A 53 2.86 -9.43 -0.82
CA GLY A 53 2.77 -8.12 -1.46
C GLY A 53 3.81 -7.93 -2.56
N GLY A 54 4.16 -9.04 -3.24
CA GLY A 54 5.19 -9.08 -4.27
C GLY A 54 6.64 -8.95 -3.78
N THR A 55 6.88 -8.84 -2.47
CA THR A 55 8.23 -8.62 -1.93
C THR A 55 9.18 -9.81 -2.08
N LEU A 56 8.64 -11.03 -2.13
CA LEU A 56 9.40 -12.27 -2.31
C LEU A 56 9.36 -12.81 -3.74
N THR A 57 8.53 -12.23 -4.60
CA THR A 57 8.62 -12.47 -6.04
C THR A 57 9.82 -11.70 -6.55
N LEU A 58 10.99 -12.36 -6.54
CA LEU A 58 12.01 -12.08 -7.54
C LEU A 58 11.28 -12.18 -8.87
N SER A 59 11.12 -11.07 -9.58
CA SER A 59 10.49 -11.00 -10.91
C SER A 59 11.40 -11.74 -11.91
N VAL A 60 11.53 -13.06 -11.76
CA VAL A 60 12.16 -13.94 -12.72
C VAL A 60 11.12 -14.16 -13.80
N VAL A 61 11.17 -13.26 -14.78
CA VAL A 61 10.84 -13.46 -16.20
C VAL A 61 10.45 -14.91 -16.49
N HIS A 62 9.18 -15.22 -16.72
CA HIS A 62 8.77 -16.43 -17.47
C HIS A 62 7.48 -16.26 -18.30
N LEU A 63 6.80 -15.09 -18.28
CA LEU A 63 5.54 -14.89 -19.01
C LEU A 63 5.39 -13.52 -19.73
N ASN A 64 6.48 -12.85 -20.13
CA ASN A 64 6.46 -11.60 -20.93
C ASN A 64 5.61 -10.41 -20.39
N LEU A 65 5.03 -10.55 -19.20
CA LEU A 65 4.33 -9.51 -18.45
C LEU A 65 5.09 -9.32 -17.14
N SER A 66 6.09 -8.47 -17.16
CA SER A 66 6.74 -8.00 -15.93
C SER A 66 5.77 -7.04 -15.24
N TYR A 67 5.09 -7.50 -14.20
CA TYR A 67 4.40 -6.64 -13.25
C TYR A 67 5.40 -6.28 -12.17
N PRO A 68 5.94 -5.06 -12.18
CA PRO A 68 6.98 -4.75 -11.25
C PRO A 68 6.35 -4.27 -9.93
N GLU A 69 6.93 -4.70 -8.82
CA GLU A 69 6.39 -4.41 -7.50
C GLU A 69 6.87 -3.05 -7.00
N THR A 70 5.94 -2.10 -6.90
CA THR A 70 6.23 -0.69 -6.59
C THR A 70 5.17 -0.11 -5.67
N LEU A 71 5.45 1.08 -5.11
CA LEU A 71 4.43 1.83 -4.38
C LEU A 71 3.18 2.11 -5.24
N PHE A 72 3.33 2.23 -6.57
CA PHE A 72 2.23 2.45 -7.52
C PHE A 72 1.32 1.23 -7.71
N THR A 73 1.86 0.04 -7.52
CA THR A 73 1.12 -1.22 -7.63
C THR A 73 0.69 -1.78 -6.27
N GLY A 74 1.05 -1.10 -5.17
CA GLY A 74 0.58 -1.43 -3.82
C GLY A 74 1.64 -2.00 -2.88
N PHE A 75 2.92 -2.07 -3.25
CA PHE A 75 4.01 -2.47 -2.35
C PHE A 75 3.97 -1.69 -1.02
N PRO A 76 4.21 -2.32 0.15
CA PRO A 76 4.52 -3.74 0.36
C PRO A 76 3.28 -4.63 0.54
N GLY A 77 2.08 -4.13 0.22
CA GLY A 77 0.80 -4.77 0.47
C GLY A 77 0.01 -4.10 1.60
N ALA A 78 -1.30 -3.92 1.41
CA ALA A 78 -2.16 -3.27 2.40
C ALA A 78 -2.32 -4.16 3.64
N ALA A 79 -2.44 -5.48 3.44
CA ALA A 79 -2.60 -6.46 4.51
C ALA A 79 -1.41 -6.46 5.49
N LEU A 80 -0.18 -6.29 5.00
CA LEU A 80 0.99 -6.13 5.86
C LEU A 80 0.90 -4.85 6.71
N LEU A 81 0.47 -3.74 6.12
CA LEU A 81 0.33 -2.47 6.85
C LEU A 81 -0.74 -2.56 7.93
N TYR A 82 -1.87 -3.21 7.66
CA TYR A 82 -2.88 -3.50 8.68
C TYR A 82 -2.30 -4.31 9.83
N ALA A 83 -1.50 -5.34 9.53
CA ALA A 83 -0.87 -6.17 10.54
C ALA A 83 0.13 -5.37 11.40
N LEU A 84 1.01 -4.58 10.77
CA LEU A 84 1.99 -3.75 11.47
C LEU A 84 1.32 -2.67 12.33
N ILE A 85 0.32 -1.96 11.80
CA ILE A 85 -0.42 -0.94 12.55
C ILE A 85 -1.08 -1.58 13.78
N SER A 86 -1.68 -2.76 13.64
CA SER A 86 -2.29 -3.50 14.74
C SER A 86 -1.28 -3.86 15.82
N VAL A 87 -0.09 -4.33 15.42
CA VAL A 87 1.03 -4.62 16.33
C VAL A 87 1.49 -3.34 17.05
N PHE A 88 1.62 -2.22 16.33
CA PHE A 88 2.03 -0.96 16.94
C PHE A 88 1.02 -0.47 17.97
N ILE A 89 -0.28 -0.59 17.70
CA ILE A 89 -1.34 -0.29 18.67
C ILE A 89 -1.21 -1.22 19.89
N LEU A 90 -1.02 -2.53 19.69
CA LEU A 90 -0.86 -3.48 20.79
C LEU A 90 0.32 -3.14 21.70
N VAL A 91 1.47 -2.80 21.12
CA VAL A 91 2.65 -2.48 21.92
C VAL A 91 2.57 -1.07 22.53
N SER A 92 1.82 -0.15 21.90
CA SER A 92 1.58 1.20 22.44
C SER A 92 0.91 1.19 23.82
N PHE A 93 0.11 0.15 24.13
CA PHE A 93 -0.48 -0.02 25.47
C PHE A 93 0.57 -0.29 26.56
N LYS A 94 1.76 -0.78 26.20
CA LYS A 94 2.85 -1.10 27.14
C LYS A 94 3.98 -0.08 27.12
N LYS A 95 4.25 0.56 25.98
CA LYS A 95 5.36 1.51 25.79
C LYS A 95 5.00 2.63 24.81
N ARG A 96 5.49 3.85 25.04
CA ARG A 96 5.31 4.98 24.10
C ARG A 96 6.39 5.01 23.02
N PHE A 97 6.31 4.09 22.05
CA PHE A 97 7.19 4.14 20.87
C PHE A 97 6.43 4.19 19.53
N LEU A 98 5.10 4.35 19.56
CA LEU A 98 4.25 4.38 18.35
C LEU A 98 4.78 5.37 17.32
N LYS A 99 5.21 6.56 17.76
CA LYS A 99 5.81 7.58 16.90
C LYS A 99 7.07 7.06 16.19
N GLU A 100 8.01 6.50 16.96
CA GLU A 100 9.29 6.05 16.44
C GLU A 100 9.14 4.83 15.53
N ALA A 101 8.33 3.85 15.92
CA ALA A 101 8.05 2.68 15.08
C ALA A 101 7.37 3.10 13.77
N SER A 102 6.34 3.95 13.82
CA SER A 102 5.68 4.44 12.61
C SER A 102 6.65 5.21 11.71
N ARG A 103 7.55 6.00 12.30
CA ARG A 103 8.57 6.76 11.58
C ARG A 103 9.58 5.84 10.89
N LEU A 104 10.17 4.89 11.61
CA LEU A 104 11.14 3.95 11.06
C LEU A 104 10.52 3.07 9.98
N THR A 105 9.30 2.58 10.18
CA THR A 105 8.58 1.80 9.18
C THR A 105 8.26 2.61 7.93
N ALA A 106 7.79 3.85 8.07
CA ALA A 106 7.55 4.71 6.92
C ALA A 106 8.86 5.02 6.16
N ILE A 107 9.95 5.35 6.88
CA ILE A 107 11.28 5.55 6.27
C ILE A 107 11.71 4.30 5.50
N LEU A 108 11.56 3.12 6.12
CA LEU A 108 11.93 1.86 5.51
C LEU A 108 11.13 1.60 4.24
N ILE A 109 9.80 1.78 4.26
CA ILE A 109 8.95 1.50 3.10
C ILE A 109 9.23 2.47 1.94
N PHE A 110 9.30 3.78 2.22
CA PHE A 110 9.61 4.77 1.17
C PHE A 110 11.04 4.62 0.66
N GLY A 111 11.99 4.33 1.55
CA GLY A 111 13.40 4.09 1.19
C GLY A 111 13.58 2.83 0.35
N LEU A 112 13.03 1.70 0.79
CA LEU A 112 13.06 0.44 0.03
C LEU A 112 12.32 0.57 -1.30
N GLY A 113 11.16 1.22 -1.32
CA GLY A 113 10.43 1.49 -2.57
C GLY A 113 11.28 2.27 -3.57
N ALA A 114 12.01 3.30 -3.11
CA ALA A 114 12.94 4.04 -3.96
C ALA A 114 14.12 3.19 -4.44
N LEU A 115 14.69 2.34 -3.58
CA LEU A 115 15.78 1.43 -3.95
C LEU A 115 15.33 0.39 -4.99
N ILE A 116 14.11 -0.11 -4.88
CA ILE A 116 13.52 -1.02 -5.87
C ILE A 116 13.39 -0.30 -7.22
N GLN A 117 12.94 0.96 -7.24
CA GLN A 117 12.85 1.76 -8.46
C GLN A 117 14.19 2.05 -9.14
N LEU A 118 15.33 1.88 -8.46
CA LEU A 118 16.65 1.97 -9.10
C LEU A 118 16.98 0.76 -9.97
N LEU A 119 16.22 -0.33 -9.90
CA LEU A 119 16.46 -1.50 -10.75
C LEU A 119 16.28 -1.14 -12.23
N PRO A 120 17.13 -1.65 -13.14
CA PRO A 120 17.13 -1.26 -14.56
C PRO A 120 15.77 -1.43 -15.26
N GLN A 121 14.98 -2.41 -14.85
CA GLN A 121 13.66 -2.69 -15.42
C GLN A 121 12.69 -1.51 -15.32
N PHE A 122 12.82 -0.67 -14.29
CA PHE A 122 11.94 0.49 -14.10
C PHE A 122 12.23 1.64 -15.05
N PHE A 123 13.34 1.58 -15.77
CA PHE A 123 13.67 2.52 -16.84
C PHE A 123 13.19 2.02 -18.21
N ASP A 124 12.55 0.84 -18.29
CA ASP A 124 11.96 0.31 -19.52
C ASP A 124 10.58 0.95 -19.80
N PRO A 125 10.35 1.49 -21.01
CA PRO A 125 9.06 2.03 -21.45
C PRO A 125 7.84 1.12 -21.17
N ARG A 126 7.99 -0.19 -21.37
CA ARG A 126 6.91 -1.18 -21.25
C ARG A 126 6.50 -1.37 -19.80
N VAL A 127 7.50 -1.38 -18.91
CA VAL A 127 7.32 -1.50 -17.46
C VAL A 127 6.66 -0.25 -16.90
N GLN A 128 7.11 0.93 -17.34
CA GLN A 128 6.46 2.20 -16.98
C GLN A 128 5.01 2.26 -17.45
N PHE A 129 4.72 1.82 -18.69
CA PHE A 129 3.35 1.74 -19.17
C PHE A 129 2.49 0.78 -18.32
N SER A 130 3.00 -0.43 -18.04
CA SER A 130 2.26 -1.48 -17.33
C SER A 130 1.96 -1.10 -15.88
N MET A 131 2.87 -0.40 -15.20
CA MET A 131 2.67 0.08 -13.83
C MET A 131 1.41 0.92 -13.69
N PHE A 132 1.24 1.96 -14.52
CA PHE A 132 0.10 2.86 -14.44
C PHE A 132 -1.19 2.25 -14.98
N VAL A 133 -1.12 1.44 -16.06
CA VAL A 133 -2.31 0.82 -16.67
C VAL A 133 -2.81 -0.40 -15.89
N SER A 134 -2.05 -0.92 -14.94
CA SER A 134 -2.43 -2.07 -14.10
C SER A 134 -3.83 -1.92 -13.48
N SER A 135 -4.14 -0.77 -12.89
CA SER A 135 -5.46 -0.48 -12.30
C SER A 135 -6.60 -0.48 -13.31
N VAL A 136 -6.33 -0.10 -14.56
CA VAL A 136 -7.31 -0.17 -15.65
C VAL A 136 -7.56 -1.62 -16.06
N LEU A 137 -6.49 -2.42 -16.21
CA LEU A 137 -6.59 -3.84 -16.61
C LEU A 137 -7.25 -4.69 -15.53
N MET A 138 -7.03 -4.37 -14.25
CA MET A 138 -7.66 -5.05 -13.12
C MET A 138 -9.10 -4.57 -12.86
N GLY A 139 -9.61 -3.59 -13.63
CA GLY A 139 -10.96 -3.05 -13.46
C GLY A 139 -11.17 -2.24 -12.18
N SER A 140 -10.08 -1.87 -11.49
CA SER A 140 -10.15 -1.07 -10.27
C SER A 140 -10.37 0.42 -10.57
N ALA A 141 -9.83 0.92 -11.68
CA ALA A 141 -10.01 2.32 -12.06
C ALA A 141 -11.48 2.66 -12.45
N PRO A 142 -12.06 3.77 -11.94
CA PRO A 142 -13.33 4.28 -12.44
C PRO A 142 -13.26 4.61 -13.94
N GLN A 143 -14.33 4.34 -14.69
CA GLN A 143 -14.35 4.54 -16.16
C GLN A 143 -14.00 5.98 -16.59
N SER A 144 -14.42 6.98 -15.81
CA SER A 144 -14.10 8.39 -16.07
C SER A 144 -12.61 8.71 -15.92
N LEU A 145 -11.87 7.94 -15.13
CA LEU A 145 -10.45 8.15 -14.86
C LEU A 145 -9.55 7.46 -15.89
N VAL A 146 -10.05 6.42 -16.58
CA VAL A 146 -9.30 5.60 -17.55
C VAL A 146 -8.56 6.44 -18.59
N PRO A 147 -9.16 7.45 -19.27
CA PRO A 147 -8.44 8.22 -20.28
C PRO A 147 -7.23 8.97 -19.72
N TYR A 148 -7.32 9.43 -18.46
CA TYR A 148 -6.23 10.16 -17.80
C TYR A 148 -5.10 9.22 -17.37
N ILE A 149 -5.44 8.05 -16.84
CA ILE A 149 -4.45 7.01 -16.50
C ILE A 149 -3.71 6.54 -17.74
N VAL A 150 -4.43 6.23 -18.83
CA VAL A 150 -3.81 5.80 -20.08
C VAL A 150 -2.92 6.90 -20.67
N LYS A 151 -3.35 8.17 -20.63
CA LYS A 151 -2.53 9.30 -21.07
C LYS A 151 -1.24 9.44 -20.24
N LEU A 152 -1.34 9.31 -18.92
CA LEU A 152 -0.18 9.33 -18.02
C LEU A 152 0.76 8.17 -18.32
N ALA A 153 0.24 6.96 -18.49
CA ALA A 153 1.02 5.78 -18.80
C ALA A 153 1.75 5.90 -20.14
N SER A 154 1.07 6.41 -21.18
CA SER A 154 1.70 6.71 -22.46
C SER A 154 2.79 7.77 -22.31
N TRP A 155 2.57 8.83 -21.54
CA TRP A 155 3.61 9.83 -21.30
C TRP A 155 4.83 9.23 -20.58
N ALA A 156 4.59 8.41 -19.55
CA ALA A 156 5.64 7.73 -18.80
C ALA A 156 6.43 6.75 -19.68
N SER A 157 5.77 6.04 -20.61
CA SER A 157 6.46 5.14 -21.53
C SER A 157 7.32 5.88 -22.57
N PHE A 158 6.92 7.08 -23.00
CA PHE A 158 7.75 7.93 -23.86
C PHE A 158 8.92 8.59 -23.10
N HIS A 159 8.81 8.74 -21.78
CA HIS A 159 9.82 9.41 -20.94
C HIS A 159 10.16 8.58 -19.68
N PRO A 160 10.58 7.31 -19.83
CA PRO A 160 10.63 6.37 -18.69
C PRO A 160 11.65 6.78 -17.64
N VAL A 161 12.78 7.37 -18.07
CA VAL A 161 13.79 7.90 -17.15
C VAL A 161 13.22 9.03 -16.30
N VAL A 162 12.50 9.97 -16.91
CA VAL A 162 11.95 11.12 -16.18
C VAL A 162 10.85 10.67 -15.23
N ALA A 163 9.95 9.79 -15.68
CA ALA A 163 8.89 9.24 -14.86
C ALA A 163 9.46 8.49 -13.64
N ASN A 164 10.35 7.52 -13.87
CA ASN A 164 10.94 6.73 -12.79
C ASN A 164 11.76 7.58 -11.81
N MET A 165 12.55 8.54 -12.33
CA MET A 165 13.31 9.45 -11.47
C MET A 165 12.39 10.33 -10.61
N ALA A 166 11.24 10.76 -11.11
CA ALA A 166 10.27 11.50 -10.32
C ALA A 166 9.72 10.66 -9.15
N GLU A 167 9.45 9.37 -9.37
CA GLU A 167 8.99 8.45 -8.33
C GLU A 167 10.04 8.19 -7.25
N ILE A 168 11.29 7.95 -7.67
CA ILE A 168 12.45 7.79 -6.78
C ILE A 168 12.60 9.05 -5.93
N MET A 169 12.62 10.22 -6.57
CA MET A 169 12.81 11.49 -5.87
C MET A 169 11.67 11.81 -4.92
N ALA A 170 10.41 11.52 -5.27
CA ALA A 170 9.27 11.69 -4.38
C ALA A 170 9.39 10.80 -3.13
N SER A 171 9.70 9.51 -3.33
CA SER A 171 9.84 8.53 -2.25
C SER A 171 11.03 8.87 -1.33
N LEU A 172 12.19 9.20 -1.89
CA LEU A 172 13.37 9.62 -1.12
C LEU A 172 13.14 10.95 -0.39
N SER A 173 12.44 11.90 -1.01
CA SER A 173 12.12 13.18 -0.35
C SER A 173 11.26 12.96 0.88
N ILE A 174 10.29 12.05 0.83
CA ILE A 174 9.46 11.69 2.00
C ILE A 174 10.32 11.00 3.06
N ALA A 175 11.11 9.98 2.69
CA ALA A 175 11.97 9.26 3.62
C ALA A 175 12.97 10.20 4.31
N PHE A 176 13.63 11.07 3.55
CA PHE A 176 14.59 12.04 4.07
C PHE A 176 13.92 13.07 4.98
N THR A 177 12.74 13.57 4.61
CA THR A 177 11.99 14.53 5.45
C THR A 177 11.54 13.90 6.77
N LEU A 178 11.22 12.59 6.78
CA LEU A 178 10.96 11.81 7.99
C LEU A 178 12.20 11.66 8.88
N ILE A 179 13.37 11.35 8.29
CA ILE A 179 14.66 11.29 9.01
C ILE A 179 14.95 12.62 9.69
N LEU A 180 14.74 13.74 8.97
CA LEU A 180 14.90 15.09 9.50
C LEU A 180 13.78 15.52 10.45
N ASN A 181 12.77 14.67 10.66
CA ASN A 181 11.62 14.90 11.54
C ASN A 181 10.90 16.24 11.28
N LYS A 182 10.76 16.60 9.99
CA LYS A 182 10.12 17.86 9.57
C LYS A 182 8.64 17.65 9.29
N LYS A 183 7.80 18.58 9.74
CA LYS A 183 6.34 18.54 9.50
C LYS A 183 5.93 18.66 8.03
N ALA A 184 6.82 19.18 7.18
CA ALA A 184 6.61 19.26 5.73
C ALA A 184 6.37 17.89 5.06
N VAL A 185 6.74 16.79 5.74
CA VAL A 185 6.43 15.43 5.24
C VAL A 185 4.93 15.19 5.08
N ILE A 186 4.08 15.82 5.91
CA ILE A 186 2.63 15.59 5.85
C ILE A 186 2.06 16.03 4.49
N PRO A 187 2.17 17.31 4.06
CA PRO A 187 1.67 17.71 2.75
C PRO A 187 2.39 17.00 1.59
N LEU A 188 3.70 16.76 1.72
CA LEU A 188 4.48 16.06 0.69
C LEU A 188 3.95 14.63 0.44
N SER A 189 3.81 13.85 1.51
CA SER A 189 3.29 12.48 1.45
C SER A 189 1.80 12.45 1.07
N ALA A 190 0.99 13.42 1.51
CA ALA A 190 -0.41 13.51 1.13
C ALA A 190 -0.58 13.64 -0.39
N VAL A 191 0.16 14.55 -1.01
CA VAL A 191 0.10 14.77 -2.47
C VAL A 191 0.60 13.53 -3.23
N TYR A 192 1.76 13.00 -2.84
CA TYR A 192 2.33 11.83 -3.51
C TYR A 192 1.45 10.59 -3.36
N LEU A 193 1.01 10.26 -2.14
CA LEU A 193 0.17 9.08 -1.90
C LEU A 193 -1.22 9.24 -2.52
N ALA A 194 -1.79 10.44 -2.58
CA ALA A 194 -3.02 10.67 -3.33
C ALA A 194 -2.83 10.41 -4.83
N PHE A 195 -1.71 10.88 -5.40
CA PHE A 195 -1.38 10.61 -6.80
C PHE A 195 -1.24 9.10 -7.06
N VAL A 196 -0.49 8.39 -6.23
CA VAL A 196 -0.32 6.93 -6.28
C VAL A 196 -1.68 6.22 -6.18
N TRP A 197 -2.53 6.63 -5.24
CA TRP A 197 -3.82 6.02 -5.00
C TRP A 197 -4.77 6.17 -6.19
N VAL A 198 -4.80 7.34 -6.80
CA VAL A 198 -5.67 7.66 -7.93
C VAL A 198 -5.14 7.04 -9.22
N PHE A 199 -3.88 7.34 -9.58
CA PHE A 199 -3.34 7.03 -10.90
C PHE A 199 -2.60 5.69 -10.98
N GLY A 200 -2.03 5.22 -9.87
CA GLY A 200 -1.43 3.89 -9.80
C GLY A 200 -2.49 2.83 -9.54
N MET A 201 -3.26 3.00 -8.45
CA MET A 201 -4.14 1.95 -7.93
C MET A 201 -5.62 2.10 -8.31
N GLY A 202 -6.04 3.20 -8.94
CA GLY A 202 -7.44 3.41 -9.31
C GLY A 202 -8.40 3.38 -8.11
N PHE A 203 -8.00 3.97 -6.97
CA PHE A 203 -8.70 3.86 -5.68
C PHE A 203 -8.85 2.41 -5.16
N MET A 204 -8.01 1.49 -5.62
CA MET A 204 -8.10 0.05 -5.34
C MET A 204 -9.42 -0.60 -5.80
N GLY A 205 -10.27 0.11 -6.55
CA GLY A 205 -11.57 -0.41 -6.98
C GLY A 205 -12.74 -0.12 -6.04
N LEU A 206 -12.57 0.79 -5.07
CA LEU A 206 -13.61 1.14 -4.09
C LEU A 206 -14.94 1.56 -4.73
N PHE A 207 -14.89 2.26 -5.87
CA PHE A 207 -16.09 2.76 -6.55
C PHE A 207 -16.76 1.75 -7.49
N ASN A 208 -16.10 0.61 -7.75
CA ASN A 208 -16.57 -0.39 -8.71
C ASN A 208 -16.96 -1.72 -8.02
N GLY A 209 -16.89 -1.79 -6.69
CA GLY A 209 -17.31 -2.96 -5.91
C GLY A 209 -16.35 -4.16 -5.98
N VAL A 210 -15.12 -3.95 -6.43
CA VAL A 210 -14.08 -5.00 -6.50
C VAL A 210 -13.06 -4.92 -5.37
N ALA A 211 -13.04 -3.80 -4.63
CA ALA A 211 -12.15 -3.59 -3.50
C ALA A 211 -12.69 -4.23 -2.20
N THR A 212 -11.79 -4.80 -1.42
CA THR A 212 -12.03 -5.19 -0.01
C THR A 212 -11.59 -4.11 0.98
N ASP A 213 -10.71 -3.22 0.55
CA ASP A 213 -10.08 -2.19 1.39
C ASP A 213 -9.56 -1.03 0.51
N PRO A 214 -9.14 0.11 1.08
CA PRO A 214 -8.73 1.27 0.30
C PRO A 214 -7.31 1.16 -0.28
N GLY A 215 -6.57 0.10 0.01
CA GLY A 215 -5.20 -0.13 -0.45
C GLY A 215 -4.12 0.51 0.42
N THR A 216 -2.89 0.38 -0.05
CA THR A 216 -1.66 0.78 0.64
C THR A 216 -1.54 2.30 0.94
N PRO A 217 -1.87 3.23 0.02
CA PRO A 217 -1.52 4.65 0.21
C PRO A 217 -2.20 5.32 1.42
N PRO A 218 -3.51 5.12 1.70
CA PRO A 218 -4.12 5.66 2.90
C PRO A 218 -3.49 5.15 4.20
N LEU A 219 -3.08 3.88 4.24
CA LEU A 219 -2.42 3.28 5.41
C LEU A 219 -1.01 3.84 5.63
N LEU A 220 -0.24 4.04 4.55
CA LEU A 220 1.05 4.73 4.62
C LEU A 220 0.90 6.17 5.11
N PHE A 221 -0.15 6.87 4.67
CA PHE A 221 -0.40 8.23 5.13
C PHE A 221 -0.72 8.26 6.63
N VAL A 222 -1.51 7.31 7.14
CA VAL A 222 -1.75 7.16 8.58
C VAL A 222 -0.44 6.91 9.34
N LEU A 223 0.47 6.07 8.82
CA LEU A 223 1.79 5.88 9.41
C LEU A 223 2.60 7.18 9.45
N VAL A 224 2.57 7.99 8.39
CA VAL A 224 3.23 9.31 8.36
C VAL A 224 2.63 10.28 9.39
N LEU A 225 1.30 10.29 9.53
CA LEU A 225 0.63 11.08 10.57
C LEU A 225 1.05 10.62 11.97
N CYS A 226 1.10 9.31 12.23
CA CYS A 226 1.58 8.77 13.49
C CYS A 226 3.05 9.10 13.75
N ALA A 227 3.91 8.98 12.73
CA ALA A 227 5.34 9.30 12.81
C ALA A 227 5.60 10.77 13.20
N THR A 228 4.67 11.67 12.89
CA THR A 228 4.83 13.12 13.09
C THR A 228 4.05 13.64 14.29
N LEU A 229 2.82 13.18 14.48
CA LEU A 229 1.84 13.73 15.42
C LEU A 229 1.64 12.88 16.69
N ALA A 230 2.04 11.61 16.70
CA ALA A 230 1.87 10.78 17.90
C ALA A 230 2.72 11.32 19.07
N ARG A 231 2.18 11.15 20.28
CA ARG A 231 2.79 11.60 21.55
C ARG A 231 3.41 10.44 22.32
#